data_AF-A0A2S9YID7-F1
#
_entry.id   AF-A0A2S9YID7-F1
#
_cell.length_a   1.000
_cell.length_b   1.000
_cell.length_c   1.000
_cell.angle_alpha   90.00
_cell.angle_beta   90.00
_cell.angle_gamma   90.00
#
_symmetry.space_group_name_H-M   'P 1'
#
loop_
_entity.id
_entity.type
_entity.pdbx_description
1 polymer ?
#
loop_
_entity_poly.entity_id
_entity_poly.type
_entity_poly.pdbx_seq_one_letter_code
_entity_poly.pdbx_strand_id
1 'polypeptide(L)'
;MWVGLAIGVALVGLGCERGRQPQTDAESSSAREHPPDADLGLDTGAVRASVVDGLELAASDPVVAQGLGLAAQLEQPESQAAIERLLARVADDPELTRAADQLFARLQDSPAMRSALIDYARQNPELDAAALSEGLVSFVNARLTRPELATQLETQLRARLRAMDPPLARAFIADAGGASAIAAGVVSRLEDPSFGVKLRERLGREPAAVQARLERRLADPARVGPLLLALNAEHDEPGSGLDVVAQILDHERTAQLLAAALARMLTDEQLRERCEQLFALALAPTFDEAAFARALDELLAEPVVAREAAALVGALAREPDVRAHVERLVASFTSRPSFEGLLLTALD
;
A
#
# COMPACT_ATOMS: atom_id res chain seq x y z
N MET A 1 -0.40 -17.59 -10.87
CA MET A 1 -1.84 -17.29 -11.08
C MET A 1 -2.61 -17.19 -9.75
N TRP A 2 -2.50 -18.15 -8.83
CA TRP A 2 -3.06 -18.05 -7.45
C TRP A 2 -2.41 -16.95 -6.57
N VAL A 3 -1.22 -16.50 -6.99
CA VAL A 3 -0.39 -15.42 -6.45
C VAL A 3 -1.10 -14.05 -6.44
N GLY A 4 -1.96 -13.75 -7.42
CA GLY A 4 -2.70 -12.48 -7.48
C GLY A 4 -3.89 -12.43 -6.51
N LEU A 5 -4.48 -13.59 -6.20
CA LEU A 5 -5.67 -13.70 -5.34
C LEU A 5 -5.35 -13.42 -3.86
N ALA A 6 -4.20 -13.88 -3.36
CA ALA A 6 -3.80 -13.70 -1.97
C ALA A 6 -3.38 -12.25 -1.65
N ILE A 7 -2.79 -11.51 -2.60
CA ILE A 7 -2.41 -10.10 -2.41
C ILE A 7 -3.60 -9.17 -2.67
N GLY A 8 -4.41 -9.47 -3.70
CA GLY A 8 -5.57 -8.66 -4.03
C GLY A 8 -6.74 -8.81 -3.04
N VAL A 9 -6.82 -9.92 -2.31
CA VAL A 9 -7.77 -10.11 -1.19
C VAL A 9 -7.25 -9.46 0.10
N ALA A 10 -5.94 -9.33 0.30
CA ALA A 10 -5.40 -8.63 1.49
C ALA A 10 -5.40 -7.09 1.38
N LEU A 11 -5.96 -6.50 0.32
CA LEU A 11 -5.77 -5.07 0.00
C LEU A 11 -7.04 -4.31 -0.39
N VAL A 12 -8.26 -4.74 -0.01
CA VAL A 12 -9.47 -4.00 -0.43
C VAL A 12 -10.28 -3.51 0.76
N GLY A 13 -9.95 -2.31 1.22
CA GLY A 13 -10.94 -1.37 1.77
C GLY A 13 -10.49 -0.62 3.01
N LEU A 14 -10.46 0.71 2.93
CA LEU A 14 -10.57 1.54 4.12
C LEU A 14 -11.11 2.92 3.78
N GLY A 15 -12.20 3.27 4.47
CA GLY A 15 -12.52 4.62 4.89
C GLY A 15 -12.26 4.74 6.40
N CYS A 16 -11.46 5.74 6.75
CA CYS A 16 -11.20 6.39 8.04
C CYS A 16 -11.79 5.83 9.34
N GLU A 17 -10.91 5.58 10.34
CA GLU A 17 -11.09 6.06 11.72
C GLU A 17 -9.73 6.49 12.32
N ARG A 18 -9.70 7.61 13.05
CA ARG A 18 -8.50 8.34 13.49
C ARG A 18 -8.43 8.28 15.03
N GLY A 19 -7.45 7.56 15.57
CA GLY A 19 -7.11 7.60 17.00
C GLY A 19 -5.97 8.60 17.23
N ARG A 20 -6.29 9.77 17.79
CA ARG A 20 -5.28 10.77 18.17
C ARG A 20 -4.70 10.37 19.53
N GLN A 21 -3.38 10.17 19.61
CA GLN A 21 -2.66 10.06 20.88
C GLN A 21 -1.80 11.30 21.15
N PRO A 22 -1.54 11.63 22.43
CA PRO A 22 -0.98 12.92 22.84
C PRO A 22 0.56 12.92 22.73
N GLN A 23 1.11 14.06 22.35
CA GLN A 23 2.55 14.33 22.38
C GLN A 23 3.03 14.47 23.84
N THR A 24 4.12 13.79 24.15
CA THR A 24 4.92 14.01 25.37
C THR A 24 6.00 15.04 25.07
N ASP A 25 5.98 16.12 25.85
CA ASP A 25 7.03 17.13 25.91
C ASP A 25 8.34 16.51 26.42
N ALA A 26 9.44 16.78 25.72
CA ALA A 26 10.78 16.56 26.23
C ALA A 26 11.61 17.83 25.97
N GLU A 27 11.78 18.62 27.02
CA GLU A 27 12.77 19.68 27.12
C GLU A 27 14.19 19.09 27.02
N SER A 28 15.04 19.68 26.17
CA SER A 28 16.47 19.73 26.45
C SER A 28 17.11 20.94 25.78
N SER A 29 17.38 21.93 26.64
CA SER A 29 18.27 23.07 26.41
C SER A 29 19.70 22.61 26.16
N SER A 30 20.36 23.16 25.14
CA SER A 30 21.79 23.48 25.23
C SER A 30 22.12 24.66 24.31
N ALA A 31 22.37 25.81 24.93
CA ALA A 31 22.87 27.01 24.28
C ALA A 31 24.29 26.80 23.74
N ARG A 32 24.47 27.04 22.44
CA ARG A 32 25.77 27.33 21.83
C ARG A 32 25.65 28.68 21.15
N GLU A 33 26.37 29.67 21.68
CA GLU A 33 26.50 30.99 21.09
C GLU A 33 27.11 30.84 19.68
N HIS A 34 26.36 31.30 18.68
CA HIS A 34 26.80 31.51 17.30
C HIS A 34 26.72 33.00 16.97
N PRO A 35 27.51 33.50 16.00
CA PRO A 35 27.65 34.92 15.72
C PRO A 35 26.34 35.55 15.20
N PRO A 36 26.10 36.84 15.44
CA PRO A 36 24.76 37.44 15.43
C PRO A 36 24.15 37.77 14.05
N ASP A 37 24.67 37.21 12.95
CA ASP A 37 24.21 37.55 11.58
C ASP A 37 23.79 36.34 10.72
N ALA A 38 23.81 35.11 11.27
CA ALA A 38 23.52 33.89 10.50
C ALA A 38 22.19 33.21 10.85
N ASP A 39 21.60 33.51 12.02
CA ASP A 39 20.41 32.82 12.50
C ASP A 39 19.14 33.58 12.10
N LEU A 40 18.26 32.93 11.34
CA LEU A 40 16.97 33.50 10.95
C LEU A 40 16.02 33.65 12.15
N GLY A 41 16.36 33.09 13.32
CA GLY A 41 15.54 33.16 14.53
C GLY A 41 14.17 32.51 14.37
N LEU A 42 14.08 31.49 13.50
CA LEU A 42 12.85 30.79 13.19
C LEU A 42 12.55 29.74 14.25
N ASP A 43 11.26 29.58 14.56
CA ASP A 43 10.80 28.42 15.33
C ASP A 43 10.69 27.22 14.37
N THR A 44 11.76 26.43 14.32
CA THR A 44 11.85 25.25 13.45
C THR A 44 10.87 24.15 13.87
N GLY A 45 10.44 24.13 15.13
CA GLY A 45 9.40 23.21 15.63
C GLY A 45 8.04 23.53 15.03
N ALA A 46 7.64 24.80 15.03
CA ALA A 46 6.39 25.26 14.43
C ALA A 46 6.36 25.07 12.90
N VAL A 47 7.49 25.32 12.22
CA VAL A 47 7.61 25.04 10.78
C VAL A 47 7.49 23.55 10.51
N ARG A 48 8.18 22.69 11.27
CA ARG A 48 8.09 21.24 11.13
C ARG A 48 6.64 20.75 11.26
N ALA A 49 5.93 21.20 12.29
CA ALA A 49 4.52 20.84 12.49
C ALA A 49 3.66 21.27 11.29
N SER A 50 3.84 22.50 10.80
CA SER A 50 3.10 23.01 9.64
C SER A 50 3.35 22.19 8.37
N VAL A 51 4.62 21.81 8.12
CA VAL A 51 4.98 20.95 6.97
C VAL A 51 4.32 19.58 7.10
N VAL A 52 4.36 18.95 8.28
CA VAL A 52 3.73 17.65 8.51
C VAL A 52 2.23 17.73 8.23
N ASP A 53 1.54 18.71 8.81
CA ASP A 53 0.10 18.90 8.60
C ASP A 53 -0.23 19.10 7.12
N GLY A 54 0.52 19.95 6.41
CA GLY A 54 0.34 20.19 4.99
C GLY A 54 0.56 18.94 4.13
N LEU A 55 1.61 18.16 4.41
CA LEU A 55 1.92 16.93 3.67
C LEU A 55 0.90 15.82 3.94
N GLU A 56 0.45 15.64 5.17
CA GLU A 56 -0.60 14.66 5.50
C GLU A 56 -1.94 15.02 4.82
N LEU A 57 -2.29 16.31 4.79
CA LEU A 57 -3.46 16.80 4.07
C LEU A 57 -3.31 16.61 2.55
N ALA A 58 -2.14 16.90 1.99
CA ALA A 58 -1.86 16.69 0.58
C ALA A 58 -1.93 15.21 0.19
N ALA A 59 -1.37 14.31 1.00
CA ALA A 59 -1.43 12.87 0.76
C ALA A 59 -2.85 12.29 0.86
N SER A 60 -3.78 13.03 1.47
CA SER A 60 -5.20 12.67 1.51
C SER A 60 -5.97 13.09 0.25
N ASP A 61 -5.37 13.93 -0.62
CA ASP A 61 -5.94 14.27 -1.92
C ASP A 61 -5.78 13.06 -2.88
N PRO A 62 -6.86 12.55 -3.48
CA PRO A 62 -6.78 11.40 -4.39
C PRO A 62 -5.86 11.60 -5.59
N VAL A 63 -5.75 12.83 -6.12
CA VAL A 63 -4.88 13.14 -7.26
C VAL A 63 -3.42 13.06 -6.85
N VAL A 64 -3.08 13.60 -5.68
CA VAL A 64 -1.69 13.54 -5.15
C VAL A 64 -1.34 12.10 -4.80
N ALA A 65 -2.24 11.39 -4.12
CA ALA A 65 -2.02 10.00 -3.75
C ALA A 65 -1.81 9.08 -4.96
N GLN A 66 -2.66 9.21 -6.00
CA GLN A 66 -2.48 8.48 -7.26
C GLN A 66 -1.19 8.90 -7.97
N GLY A 67 -0.81 10.18 -7.89
CA GLY A 67 0.44 10.67 -8.46
C GLY A 67 1.71 10.14 -7.77
N LEU A 68 1.61 9.70 -6.51
CA LEU A 68 2.69 8.94 -5.85
C LEU A 68 2.87 7.55 -6.46
N GLY A 69 1.84 7.00 -7.10
CA GLY A 69 1.90 5.77 -7.88
C GLY A 69 2.40 4.54 -7.11
N LEU A 70 2.26 4.50 -5.79
CA LEU A 70 2.78 3.42 -4.93
C LEU A 70 2.25 2.05 -5.35
N ALA A 71 0.99 1.96 -5.79
CA ALA A 71 0.41 0.75 -6.33
C ALA A 71 1.05 0.34 -7.67
N ALA A 72 1.35 1.29 -8.55
CA ALA A 72 2.02 1.02 -9.82
C ALA A 72 3.44 0.46 -9.61
N GLN A 73 4.11 0.82 -8.51
CA GLN A 73 5.43 0.29 -8.16
C GLN A 73 5.41 -1.23 -7.90
N LEU A 74 4.26 -1.79 -7.50
CA LEU A 74 4.11 -3.23 -7.33
C LEU A 74 4.09 -3.99 -8.67
N GLU A 75 3.82 -3.29 -9.79
CA GLU A 75 3.82 -3.86 -11.14
C GLU A 75 5.24 -3.94 -11.74
N GLN A 76 6.27 -3.39 -11.08
CA GLN A 76 7.66 -3.42 -11.55
C GLN A 76 8.33 -4.81 -11.37
N PRO A 77 9.26 -5.21 -12.24
CA PRO A 77 9.91 -6.53 -12.19
C PRO A 77 10.54 -6.90 -10.84
N GLU A 78 11.23 -5.95 -10.20
CA GLU A 78 11.88 -6.13 -8.90
C GLU A 78 10.86 -6.41 -7.79
N SER A 79 9.74 -5.69 -7.81
CA SER A 79 8.61 -5.91 -6.90
C SER A 79 7.96 -7.26 -7.15
N GLN A 80 7.82 -7.71 -8.40
CA GLN A 80 7.26 -9.02 -8.72
C GLN A 80 8.11 -10.16 -8.13
N ALA A 81 9.44 -10.09 -8.23
CA ALA A 81 10.33 -11.08 -7.62
C ALA A 81 10.23 -11.09 -6.08
N ALA A 82 10.05 -9.92 -5.45
CA ALA A 82 9.81 -9.84 -4.00
C ALA A 82 8.43 -10.39 -3.61
N ILE A 83 7.40 -10.12 -4.41
CA ILE A 83 6.05 -10.65 -4.27
C ILE A 83 6.05 -12.19 -4.31
N GLU A 84 6.75 -12.79 -5.26
CA GLU A 84 6.86 -14.25 -5.37
C GLU A 84 7.50 -14.87 -4.12
N ARG A 85 8.59 -14.26 -3.62
CA ARG A 85 9.27 -14.70 -2.38
C ARG A 85 8.40 -14.50 -1.14
N LEU A 86 7.68 -13.38 -1.07
CA LEU A 86 6.69 -13.13 -0.01
C LEU A 86 5.62 -14.22 0.00
N LEU A 87 5.05 -14.52 -1.14
CA LEU A 87 3.97 -15.50 -1.25
C LEU A 87 4.43 -16.93 -0.98
N ALA A 88 5.64 -17.30 -1.36
CA ALA A 88 6.23 -18.56 -0.96
C ALA A 88 6.29 -18.71 0.57
N ARG A 89 6.78 -17.67 1.27
CA ARG A 89 6.83 -17.66 2.74
C ARG A 89 5.46 -17.68 3.40
N VAL A 90 4.49 -16.97 2.82
CA VAL A 90 3.10 -16.96 3.29
C VAL A 90 2.45 -18.32 3.13
N ALA A 91 2.72 -19.03 2.01
CA ALA A 91 2.15 -20.35 1.75
C ALA A 91 2.62 -21.41 2.75
N ASP A 92 3.80 -21.24 3.34
CA ASP A 92 4.37 -22.12 4.37
C ASP A 92 3.83 -21.82 5.78
N ASP A 93 2.96 -20.82 5.96
CA ASP A 93 2.40 -20.47 7.27
C ASP A 93 1.36 -21.50 7.74
N PRO A 94 1.55 -22.13 8.92
CA PRO A 94 0.71 -23.25 9.36
C PRO A 94 -0.71 -22.83 9.74
N GLU A 95 -0.95 -21.58 10.12
CA GLU A 95 -2.30 -21.10 10.43
C GLU A 95 -3.08 -20.82 9.14
N LEU A 96 -2.43 -20.21 8.16
CA LEU A 96 -3.01 -20.01 6.84
C LEU A 96 -3.30 -21.34 6.17
N THR A 97 -2.37 -22.30 6.17
CA THR A 97 -2.59 -23.64 5.61
C THR A 97 -3.85 -24.28 6.21
N ARG A 98 -4.00 -24.24 7.54
CA ARG A 98 -5.17 -24.80 8.21
C ARG A 98 -6.49 -24.12 7.82
N ALA A 99 -6.49 -22.79 7.73
CA ALA A 99 -7.68 -22.04 7.31
C ALA A 99 -8.03 -22.32 5.84
N ALA A 100 -7.02 -22.42 4.97
CA ALA A 100 -7.19 -22.79 3.57
C ALA A 100 -7.71 -24.22 3.42
N ASP A 101 -7.18 -25.19 4.17
CA ASP A 101 -7.65 -26.58 4.15
C ASP A 101 -9.13 -26.69 4.54
N GLN A 102 -9.58 -25.90 5.52
CA GLN A 102 -10.98 -25.85 5.92
C GLN A 102 -11.88 -25.31 4.79
N LEU A 103 -11.44 -24.25 4.10
CA LEU A 103 -12.14 -23.74 2.92
C LEU A 103 -12.16 -24.79 1.81
N PHE A 104 -11.03 -25.43 1.50
CA PHE A 104 -10.95 -26.43 0.43
C PHE A 104 -11.81 -27.66 0.71
N ALA A 105 -11.80 -28.18 1.94
CA ALA A 105 -12.68 -29.28 2.34
C ALA A 105 -14.16 -28.90 2.12
N ARG A 106 -14.53 -27.67 2.51
CA ARG A 106 -15.88 -27.15 2.28
C ARG A 106 -16.24 -27.03 0.78
N LEU A 107 -15.31 -26.56 -0.04
CA LEU A 107 -15.49 -26.48 -1.50
C LEU A 107 -15.59 -27.86 -2.15
N GLN A 108 -14.84 -28.86 -1.67
CA GLN A 108 -14.93 -30.24 -2.14
C GLN A 108 -16.31 -30.86 -1.84
N ASP A 109 -16.90 -30.55 -0.68
CA ASP A 109 -18.24 -31.02 -0.30
C ASP A 109 -19.40 -30.17 -0.87
N SER A 110 -19.08 -29.12 -1.62
CA SER A 110 -20.06 -28.15 -2.11
C SER A 110 -21.03 -28.75 -3.16
N PRO A 111 -22.24 -28.16 -3.30
CA PRO A 111 -23.14 -28.49 -4.42
C PRO A 111 -22.49 -28.28 -5.81
N ALA A 112 -21.59 -27.29 -5.93
CA ALA A 112 -20.90 -26.99 -7.18
C ALA A 112 -19.95 -28.13 -7.59
N MET A 113 -19.16 -28.66 -6.65
CA MET A 113 -18.30 -29.82 -6.92
C MET A 113 -19.10 -31.05 -7.31
N ARG A 114 -20.21 -31.31 -6.62
CA ARG A 114 -21.14 -32.39 -6.97
C ARG A 114 -21.73 -32.21 -8.37
N SER A 115 -22.11 -30.99 -8.74
CA SER A 115 -22.58 -30.68 -10.09
C SER A 115 -21.49 -30.91 -11.13
N ALA A 116 -20.24 -30.51 -10.87
CA ALA A 116 -19.12 -30.75 -11.78
C ALA A 116 -18.85 -32.25 -11.98
N LEU A 117 -18.92 -33.06 -10.92
CA LEU A 117 -18.82 -34.51 -11.02
C LEU A 117 -19.95 -35.11 -11.87
N ILE A 118 -21.21 -34.68 -11.65
CA ILE A 118 -22.35 -35.14 -12.45
C ILE A 118 -22.19 -34.76 -13.92
N ASP A 119 -21.74 -33.54 -14.21
CA ASP A 119 -21.46 -33.09 -15.56
C ASP A 119 -20.36 -33.92 -16.22
N TYR A 120 -19.28 -34.19 -15.49
CA TYR A 120 -18.16 -35.00 -15.98
C TYR A 120 -18.61 -36.43 -16.29
N ALA A 121 -19.38 -37.06 -15.38
CA ALA A 121 -19.93 -38.39 -15.59
C ALA A 121 -20.91 -38.45 -16.78
N ARG A 122 -21.71 -37.41 -17.00
CA ARG A 122 -22.60 -37.33 -18.18
C ARG A 122 -21.83 -37.22 -19.50
N GLN A 123 -20.68 -36.53 -19.48
CA GLN A 123 -19.83 -36.37 -20.65
C GLN A 123 -18.99 -37.62 -20.97
N ASN A 124 -18.82 -38.51 -20.00
CA ASN A 124 -18.01 -39.73 -20.11
C ASN A 124 -18.78 -40.93 -19.53
N PRO A 125 -19.93 -41.31 -20.11
CA PRO A 125 -20.80 -42.36 -19.57
C PRO A 125 -20.17 -43.76 -19.56
N GLU A 126 -19.08 -43.96 -20.31
CA GLU A 126 -18.32 -45.20 -20.41
C GLU A 126 -17.31 -45.42 -19.27
N LEU A 127 -17.01 -44.39 -18.48
CA LEU A 127 -16.02 -44.48 -17.40
C LEU A 127 -16.62 -45.13 -16.15
N ASP A 128 -15.82 -45.96 -15.49
CA ASP A 128 -16.15 -46.47 -14.15
C ASP A 128 -15.84 -45.43 -13.06
N ALA A 129 -16.23 -45.74 -11.82
CA ALA A 129 -16.06 -44.83 -10.70
C ALA A 129 -14.58 -44.48 -10.40
N ALA A 130 -13.65 -45.40 -10.63
CA ALA A 130 -12.23 -45.17 -10.40
C ALA A 130 -11.67 -44.18 -11.43
N ALA A 131 -11.94 -44.44 -12.71
CA ALA A 131 -11.54 -43.57 -13.82
C ALA A 131 -12.20 -42.18 -13.72
N LEU A 132 -13.46 -42.10 -13.27
CA LEU A 132 -14.11 -40.82 -13.02
C LEU A 132 -13.39 -40.01 -11.93
N SER A 133 -12.94 -40.65 -10.86
CA SER A 133 -12.24 -39.95 -9.77
C SER A 133 -10.88 -39.39 -10.20
N GLU A 134 -10.13 -40.14 -11.00
CA GLU A 134 -8.84 -39.72 -11.54
C GLU A 134 -9.01 -38.55 -12.53
N GLY A 135 -10.02 -38.62 -13.38
CA GLY A 135 -10.31 -37.60 -14.40
C GLY A 135 -10.94 -36.32 -13.85
N LEU A 136 -11.67 -36.39 -12.73
CA LEU A 136 -12.39 -35.25 -12.15
C LEU A 136 -11.46 -34.08 -11.81
N VAL A 137 -10.27 -34.37 -11.25
CA VAL A 137 -9.31 -33.32 -10.88
C VAL A 137 -8.87 -32.52 -12.11
N SER A 138 -8.55 -33.22 -13.20
CA SER A 138 -8.17 -32.59 -14.47
C SER A 138 -9.33 -31.77 -15.05
N PHE A 139 -10.55 -32.30 -15.00
CA PHE A 139 -11.75 -31.63 -15.45
C PHE A 139 -12.06 -30.34 -14.67
N VAL A 140 -11.97 -30.41 -13.35
CA VAL A 140 -12.15 -29.26 -12.44
C VAL A 140 -11.06 -28.23 -12.71
N ASN A 141 -9.79 -28.64 -12.79
CA ASN A 141 -8.68 -27.73 -13.09
C ASN A 141 -8.90 -27.01 -14.42
N ALA A 142 -9.29 -27.73 -15.48
CA ALA A 142 -9.55 -27.12 -16.77
C ALA A 142 -10.62 -26.00 -16.71
N ARG A 143 -11.62 -26.12 -15.82
CA ARG A 143 -12.61 -25.05 -15.58
C ARG A 143 -12.04 -23.89 -14.75
N LEU A 144 -11.26 -24.19 -13.72
CA LEU A 144 -10.67 -23.19 -12.82
C LEU A 144 -9.51 -22.40 -13.47
N THR A 145 -8.88 -22.95 -14.52
CA THR A 145 -7.76 -22.32 -15.24
C THR A 145 -8.16 -21.80 -16.62
N ARG A 146 -9.45 -21.53 -16.85
CA ARG A 146 -9.94 -20.91 -18.08
C ARG A 146 -9.25 -19.55 -18.32
N PRO A 147 -8.75 -19.24 -19.52
CA PRO A 147 -8.10 -17.97 -19.81
C PRO A 147 -8.97 -16.74 -19.52
N GLU A 148 -10.28 -16.85 -19.76
CA GLU A 148 -11.26 -15.80 -19.52
C GLU A 148 -11.36 -15.46 -18.03
N LEU A 149 -11.37 -16.49 -17.17
CA LEU A 149 -11.37 -16.33 -15.72
C LEU A 149 -10.07 -15.66 -15.24
N ALA A 150 -8.92 -16.10 -15.76
CA ALA A 150 -7.63 -15.51 -15.40
C ALA A 150 -7.54 -14.03 -15.81
N THR A 151 -8.01 -13.69 -17.02
CA THR A 151 -8.06 -12.32 -17.53
C THR A 151 -8.98 -11.43 -16.68
N GLN A 152 -10.13 -11.95 -16.28
CA GLN A 152 -11.08 -11.23 -15.45
C GLN A 152 -10.53 -10.96 -14.04
N LEU A 153 -9.91 -11.97 -13.42
CA LEU A 153 -9.23 -11.83 -12.14
C LEU A 153 -8.13 -10.78 -12.23
N GLU A 154 -7.24 -10.87 -13.22
CA GLU A 154 -6.14 -9.93 -13.38
C GLU A 154 -6.64 -8.49 -13.55
N THR A 155 -7.65 -8.29 -14.40
CA THR A 155 -8.21 -6.97 -14.70
C THR A 155 -8.81 -6.34 -13.44
N GLN A 156 -9.65 -7.07 -12.71
CA GLN A 156 -10.29 -6.53 -11.50
C GLN A 156 -9.31 -6.32 -10.36
N LEU A 157 -8.41 -7.27 -10.10
CA LEU A 157 -7.44 -7.15 -9.02
C LEU A 157 -6.45 -6.02 -9.29
N ARG A 158 -6.04 -5.81 -10.54
CA ARG A 158 -5.20 -4.65 -10.92
C ARG A 158 -5.94 -3.33 -10.74
N ALA A 159 -7.20 -3.25 -11.16
CA ALA A 159 -8.01 -2.06 -10.95
C ALA A 159 -8.17 -1.74 -9.45
N ARG A 160 -8.37 -2.75 -8.62
CA ARG A 160 -8.45 -2.63 -7.16
C ARG A 160 -7.12 -2.23 -6.53
N LEU A 161 -6.01 -2.80 -7.00
CA LEU A 161 -4.68 -2.43 -6.54
C LEU A 161 -4.40 -0.94 -6.77
N ARG A 162 -4.73 -0.42 -7.96
CA ARG A 162 -4.57 1.01 -8.27
C ARG A 162 -5.47 1.91 -7.44
N ALA A 163 -6.65 1.41 -7.06
CA ALA A 163 -7.53 2.13 -6.12
C ALA A 163 -6.96 2.23 -4.69
N MET A 164 -5.86 1.54 -4.37
CA MET A 164 -5.19 1.58 -3.08
C MET A 164 -4.14 2.68 -2.94
N ASP A 165 -3.89 3.47 -3.97
CA ASP A 165 -2.94 4.59 -3.87
C ASP A 165 -3.28 5.55 -2.71
N PRO A 166 -4.53 5.99 -2.47
CA PRO A 166 -4.88 6.83 -1.32
C PRO A 166 -4.53 6.24 0.07
N PRO A 167 -4.95 5.02 0.43
CA PRO A 167 -4.56 4.44 1.72
C PRO A 167 -3.07 4.15 1.81
N LEU A 168 -2.40 3.74 0.73
CA LEU A 168 -0.95 3.52 0.71
C LEU A 168 -0.19 4.84 0.91
N ALA A 169 -0.62 5.91 0.23
CA ALA A 169 -0.05 7.25 0.39
C ALA A 169 -0.16 7.73 1.82
N ARG A 170 -1.34 7.57 2.44
CA ARG A 170 -1.54 7.92 3.85
C ARG A 170 -0.64 7.09 4.77
N ALA A 171 -0.55 5.78 4.58
CA ALA A 171 0.28 4.92 5.41
C ALA A 171 1.77 5.26 5.28
N PHE A 172 2.22 5.55 4.06
CA PHE A 172 3.61 5.94 3.78
C PHE A 172 3.95 7.32 4.37
N ILE A 173 3.07 8.32 4.17
CA ILE A 173 3.32 9.71 4.58
C ILE A 173 3.08 9.92 6.07
N ALA A 174 1.95 9.45 6.62
CA ALA A 174 1.62 9.66 8.03
C ALA A 174 2.21 8.55 8.91
N ASP A 175 1.79 7.30 8.69
CA ASP A 175 2.03 6.22 9.66
C ASP A 175 3.49 5.72 9.68
N ALA A 176 4.13 5.68 8.51
CA ALA A 176 5.54 5.30 8.35
C ALA A 176 6.51 6.48 8.57
N GLY A 177 6.00 7.68 8.81
CA GLY A 177 6.81 8.86 9.15
C GLY A 177 7.39 9.62 7.96
N GLY A 178 6.91 9.37 6.72
CA GLY A 178 7.37 10.09 5.53
C GLY A 178 7.24 11.62 5.64
N ALA A 179 6.11 12.12 6.15
CA ALA A 179 5.89 13.56 6.39
C ALA A 179 6.91 14.14 7.37
N SER A 180 7.15 13.43 8.48
CA SER A 180 8.13 13.85 9.49
C SER A 180 9.55 13.88 8.94
N ALA A 181 9.93 12.89 8.13
CA ALA A 181 11.23 12.84 7.48
C ALA A 181 11.39 13.98 6.44
N ILE A 182 10.35 14.28 5.66
CA ILE A 182 10.40 15.39 4.69
C ILE A 182 10.52 16.71 5.45
N ALA A 183 9.74 16.88 6.52
CA ALA A 183 9.78 18.07 7.36
C ALA A 183 11.16 18.27 8.02
N ALA A 184 11.84 17.19 8.41
CA ALA A 184 13.23 17.26 8.89
C ALA A 184 14.18 17.77 7.79
N GLY A 185 14.02 17.30 6.55
CA GLY A 185 14.76 17.80 5.40
C GLY A 185 14.49 19.28 5.10
N VAL A 186 13.24 19.73 5.20
CA VAL A 186 12.87 21.15 5.07
C VAL A 186 13.56 21.99 6.14
N VAL A 187 13.51 21.58 7.41
CA VAL A 187 14.18 22.28 8.52
C VAL A 187 15.69 22.33 8.30
N SER A 188 16.31 21.22 7.90
CA SER A 188 17.75 21.19 7.61
C SER A 188 18.14 22.18 6.50
N ARG A 189 17.28 22.41 5.51
CA ARG A 189 17.51 23.45 4.48
C ARG A 189 17.31 24.85 5.01
N LEU A 190 16.35 25.09 5.90
CA LEU A 190 16.17 26.39 6.54
C LEU A 190 17.35 26.80 7.43
N GLU A 191 18.02 25.82 8.03
CA GLU A 191 19.23 26.00 8.82
C GLU A 191 20.50 26.21 7.96
N ASP A 192 20.44 25.93 6.65
CA ASP A 192 21.54 26.20 5.72
C ASP A 192 21.65 27.71 5.44
N PRO A 193 22.78 28.36 5.80
CA PRO A 193 22.96 29.80 5.60
C PRO A 193 22.80 30.24 4.14
N SER A 194 23.17 29.38 3.18
CA SER A 194 23.08 29.69 1.75
C SER A 194 21.62 29.73 1.27
N PHE A 195 20.76 28.89 1.83
CA PHE A 195 19.32 28.91 1.59
C PHE A 195 18.65 30.10 2.25
N GLY A 196 19.09 30.46 3.46
CA GLY A 196 18.57 31.62 4.20
C GLY A 196 18.71 32.95 3.46
N VAL A 197 19.71 33.11 2.59
CA VAL A 197 19.84 34.27 1.69
C VAL A 197 18.73 34.29 0.65
N LYS A 198 18.51 33.17 -0.06
CA LYS A 198 17.47 33.03 -1.09
C LYS A 198 16.07 33.20 -0.49
N LEU A 199 15.86 32.67 0.70
CA LEU A 199 14.60 32.81 1.44
C LEU A 199 14.30 34.27 1.77
N ARG A 200 15.31 35.03 2.23
CA ARG A 200 15.17 36.46 2.53
C ARG A 200 14.93 37.32 1.29
N GLU A 201 15.53 36.95 0.16
CA GLU A 201 15.27 37.60 -1.13
C GLU A 201 13.81 37.42 -1.58
N ARG A 202 13.20 36.26 -1.31
CA ARG A 202 11.81 35.97 -1.69
C ARG A 202 10.76 36.41 -0.69
N LEU A 203 10.92 36.05 0.58
CA LEU A 203 9.91 36.26 1.62
C LEU A 203 10.12 37.55 2.42
N GLY A 204 11.20 38.28 2.17
CA GLY A 204 11.55 39.51 2.90
C GLY A 204 12.50 39.25 4.07
N ARG A 205 12.82 40.31 4.81
CA ARG A 205 13.91 40.31 5.81
C ARG A 205 13.44 40.24 7.26
N GLU A 206 12.15 40.43 7.53
CA GLU A 206 11.61 40.47 8.88
C GLU A 206 11.31 39.04 9.38
N PRO A 207 11.99 38.55 10.45
CA PRO A 207 11.89 37.15 10.89
C PRO A 207 10.48 36.68 11.21
N ALA A 208 9.71 37.47 11.97
CA ALA A 208 8.34 37.12 12.35
C ALA A 208 7.40 37.03 11.13
N ALA A 209 7.57 37.93 10.16
CA ALA A 209 6.80 37.90 8.92
C ALA A 209 7.20 36.71 8.02
N VAL A 210 8.49 36.33 8.03
CA VAL A 210 8.99 35.14 7.32
C VAL A 210 8.43 33.87 7.96
N GLN A 211 8.50 33.72 9.29
CA GLN A 211 7.92 32.60 10.03
C GLN A 211 6.43 32.40 9.69
N ALA A 212 5.61 33.44 9.83
CA ALA A 212 4.17 33.38 9.58
C ALA A 212 3.80 33.16 8.09
N ARG A 213 4.75 33.38 7.16
CA ARG A 213 4.58 33.05 5.74
C ARG A 213 4.99 31.60 5.46
N LEU A 214 6.10 31.15 6.05
CA LEU A 214 6.58 29.77 5.96
C LEU A 214 5.51 28.80 6.46
N GLU A 215 5.06 28.97 7.70
CA GLU A 215 4.05 28.09 8.32
C GLU A 215 2.79 28.01 7.45
N ARG A 216 2.26 29.16 7.04
CA ARG A 216 1.05 29.22 6.22
C ARG A 216 1.21 28.58 4.85
N ARG A 217 2.35 28.78 4.18
CA ARG A 217 2.60 28.25 2.83
C ARG A 217 2.89 26.75 2.87
N LEU A 218 3.56 26.28 3.92
CA LEU A 218 3.90 24.87 4.10
C LEU A 218 2.75 24.05 4.70
N ALA A 219 1.80 24.68 5.38
CA ALA A 219 0.54 24.05 5.81
C ALA A 219 -0.50 23.93 4.67
N ASP A 220 -0.29 24.60 3.53
CA ASP A 220 -1.21 24.55 2.39
C ASP A 220 -0.95 23.29 1.54
N PRO A 221 -1.87 22.31 1.50
CA PRO A 221 -1.67 21.05 0.80
C PRO A 221 -1.46 21.25 -0.71
N ALA A 222 -2.04 22.28 -1.33
CA ALA A 222 -1.87 22.54 -2.75
C ALA A 222 -0.43 22.96 -3.10
N ARG A 223 0.29 23.53 -2.12
CA ARG A 223 1.67 24.00 -2.29
C ARG A 223 2.70 22.93 -2.01
N VAL A 224 2.44 22.06 -1.04
CA VAL A 224 3.35 20.98 -0.66
C VAL A 224 3.08 19.66 -1.38
N GLY A 225 1.91 19.49 -2.00
CA GLY A 225 1.60 18.34 -2.87
C GLY A 225 2.65 18.08 -3.96
N PRO A 226 3.15 19.11 -4.67
CA PRO A 226 4.25 18.94 -5.62
C PRO A 226 5.54 18.36 -5.02
N LEU A 227 5.84 18.61 -3.73
CA LEU A 227 6.99 17.98 -3.06
C LEU A 227 6.79 16.47 -2.93
N LEU A 228 5.55 16.03 -2.65
CA LEU A 228 5.20 14.61 -2.62
C LEU A 228 5.29 13.99 -4.02
N LEU A 229 4.74 14.64 -5.04
CA LEU A 229 4.79 14.13 -6.41
C LEU A 229 6.22 14.03 -6.96
N ALA A 230 7.07 14.99 -6.59
CA ALA A 230 8.48 14.97 -6.94
C ALA A 230 9.26 13.84 -6.26
N LEU A 231 8.74 13.30 -5.13
CA LEU A 231 9.25 12.04 -4.60
C LEU A 231 9.14 11.01 -5.73
N ASN A 232 7.96 10.66 -6.24
CA ASN A 232 7.82 9.62 -7.28
C ASN A 232 8.53 9.95 -8.62
N ALA A 233 8.44 11.19 -9.11
CA ALA A 233 8.96 11.55 -10.45
C ALA A 233 10.48 11.46 -10.59
N GLU A 234 11.24 11.57 -9.50
CA GLU A 234 12.70 11.47 -9.56
C GLU A 234 13.24 10.04 -9.37
N HIS A 235 12.39 9.03 -9.57
CA HIS A 235 12.70 7.58 -9.47
C HIS A 235 12.82 6.88 -10.83
N ASP A 236 12.69 7.62 -11.95
CA ASP A 236 12.91 7.08 -13.30
C ASP A 236 14.41 6.85 -13.61
N GLU A 237 15.32 7.13 -12.68
CA GLU A 237 16.73 6.74 -12.80
C GLU A 237 16.93 5.27 -12.37
N PRO A 238 17.39 4.39 -13.28
CA PRO A 238 17.58 2.97 -12.96
C PRO A 238 18.58 2.80 -11.81
N GLY A 239 18.12 2.15 -10.73
CA GLY A 239 18.93 1.85 -9.54
C GLY A 239 18.85 2.85 -8.40
N SER A 240 18.02 3.90 -8.48
CA SER A 240 17.82 4.82 -7.36
C SER A 240 16.34 4.95 -6.99
N GLY A 241 15.97 4.37 -5.83
CA GLY A 241 14.73 4.67 -5.11
C GLY A 241 13.73 3.53 -4.87
N LEU A 242 13.72 2.46 -5.68
CA LEU A 242 12.67 1.42 -5.62
C LEU A 242 13.12 0.01 -5.23
N ASP A 243 14.33 -0.12 -4.68
CA ASP A 243 14.62 -1.29 -3.85
C ASP A 243 13.75 -1.30 -2.57
N VAL A 244 13.19 -0.16 -2.15
CA VAL A 244 12.49 -0.03 -0.86
C VAL A 244 11.19 -0.84 -0.81
N VAL A 245 10.34 -0.76 -1.85
CA VAL A 245 9.09 -1.54 -1.88
C VAL A 245 9.42 -3.04 -1.92
N ALA A 246 10.38 -3.44 -2.76
CA ALA A 246 10.86 -4.81 -2.82
C ALA A 246 11.48 -5.27 -1.48
N GLN A 247 12.25 -4.44 -0.80
CA GLN A 247 12.82 -4.71 0.53
C GLN A 247 11.74 -4.84 1.61
N ILE A 248 10.71 -4.00 1.59
CA ILE A 248 9.55 -4.11 2.50
C ILE A 248 8.80 -5.42 2.26
N LEU A 249 8.57 -5.79 0.99
CA LEU A 249 7.94 -7.06 0.63
C LEU A 249 8.81 -8.26 1.00
N ASP A 250 10.13 -8.12 0.89
CA ASP A 250 11.10 -9.16 1.26
C ASP A 250 11.28 -9.28 2.79
N HIS A 251 10.72 -8.37 3.57
CA HIS A 251 10.82 -8.41 5.02
C HIS A 251 10.03 -9.59 5.61
N GLU A 252 10.62 -10.34 6.55
CA GLU A 252 10.00 -11.53 7.15
C GLU A 252 8.68 -11.21 7.84
N ARG A 253 8.63 -10.07 8.55
CA ARG A 253 7.42 -9.62 9.23
C ARG A 253 6.26 -9.37 8.28
N THR A 254 6.53 -9.01 7.04
CA THR A 254 5.51 -8.83 6.01
C THR A 254 4.80 -10.13 5.69
N ALA A 255 5.54 -11.23 5.59
CA ALA A 255 4.97 -12.55 5.38
C ALA A 255 4.08 -12.98 6.55
N GLN A 256 4.56 -12.80 7.79
CA GLN A 256 3.80 -13.16 9.00
C GLN A 256 2.50 -12.36 9.13
N LEU A 257 2.56 -11.04 8.93
CA LEU A 257 1.38 -10.18 9.01
C LEU A 257 0.36 -10.50 7.91
N LEU A 258 0.84 -10.73 6.68
CA LEU A 258 -0.01 -11.10 5.56
C LEU A 258 -0.66 -12.47 5.76
N ALA A 259 0.10 -13.48 6.20
CA ALA A 259 -0.43 -14.80 6.49
C ALA A 259 -1.51 -14.76 7.59
N ALA A 260 -1.25 -14.04 8.68
CA ALA A 260 -2.21 -13.88 9.77
C ALA A 260 -3.48 -13.13 9.34
N ALA A 261 -3.34 -12.09 8.50
CA ALA A 261 -4.48 -11.40 7.91
C ALA A 261 -5.32 -12.36 7.05
N LEU A 262 -4.69 -13.07 6.11
CA LEU A 262 -5.37 -14.04 5.26
C LEU A 262 -6.03 -15.16 6.05
N ALA A 263 -5.38 -15.67 7.10
CA ALA A 263 -5.98 -16.69 7.97
C ALA A 263 -7.28 -16.17 8.62
N ARG A 264 -7.27 -14.95 9.18
CA ARG A 264 -8.47 -14.32 9.76
C ARG A 264 -9.56 -14.10 8.71
N MET A 265 -9.19 -13.63 7.52
CA MET A 265 -10.11 -13.47 6.40
C MET A 265 -10.78 -14.80 6.05
N LEU A 266 -10.01 -15.87 5.89
CA LEU A 266 -10.54 -17.19 5.55
C LEU A 266 -11.39 -17.81 6.67
N THR A 267 -11.27 -17.36 7.92
CA THR A 267 -12.18 -17.78 9.00
C THR A 267 -13.50 -17.01 9.02
N ASP A 268 -13.61 -15.89 8.30
CA ASP A 268 -14.87 -15.14 8.19
C ASP A 268 -15.92 -15.94 7.40
N GLU A 269 -17.12 -16.06 7.96
CA GLU A 269 -18.17 -16.90 7.37
C GLU A 269 -18.71 -16.27 6.07
N GLN A 270 -18.92 -14.95 6.06
CA GLN A 270 -19.46 -14.25 4.90
C GLN A 270 -18.48 -14.31 3.73
N LEU A 271 -17.19 -14.10 3.99
CA LEU A 271 -16.16 -14.24 2.96
C LEU A 271 -16.13 -15.66 2.40
N ARG A 272 -16.23 -16.68 3.26
CA ARG A 272 -16.27 -18.09 2.82
C ARG A 272 -17.47 -18.37 1.92
N GLU A 273 -18.66 -17.88 2.26
CA GLU A 273 -19.84 -17.98 1.40
C GLU A 273 -19.63 -17.31 0.03
N ARG A 274 -18.98 -16.14 -0.01
CA ARG A 274 -18.62 -15.48 -1.27
C ARG A 274 -17.60 -16.28 -2.08
N CYS A 275 -16.61 -16.89 -1.43
CA CYS A 275 -15.67 -17.79 -2.10
C CYS A 275 -16.40 -18.99 -2.72
N GLU A 276 -17.37 -19.58 -2.02
CA GLU A 276 -18.19 -20.68 -2.56
C GLU A 276 -19.02 -20.26 -3.78
N GLN A 277 -19.62 -19.07 -3.74
CA GLN A 277 -20.36 -18.51 -4.87
C GLN A 277 -19.46 -18.31 -6.09
N LEU A 278 -18.28 -17.71 -5.89
CA LEU A 278 -17.31 -17.50 -6.95
C LEU A 278 -16.79 -18.82 -7.52
N PHE A 279 -16.54 -19.81 -6.66
CA PHE A 279 -16.16 -21.17 -7.04
C PHE A 279 -17.25 -21.86 -7.87
N ALA A 280 -18.51 -21.73 -7.50
CA ALA A 280 -19.64 -22.28 -8.24
C ALA A 280 -19.74 -21.68 -9.66
N LEU A 281 -19.53 -20.36 -9.79
CA LEU A 281 -19.50 -19.68 -11.08
C LEU A 281 -18.30 -20.13 -11.93
N ALA A 282 -17.13 -20.29 -11.32
CA ALA A 282 -15.94 -20.78 -12.01
C ALA A 282 -16.13 -22.21 -12.54
N LEU A 283 -16.79 -23.07 -11.77
CA LEU A 283 -17.09 -24.45 -12.15
C LEU A 283 -18.29 -24.61 -13.08
N ALA A 284 -19.03 -23.55 -13.41
CA ALA A 284 -20.19 -23.67 -14.29
C ALA A 284 -19.78 -24.22 -15.68
N PRO A 285 -20.65 -25.00 -16.36
CA PRO A 285 -20.39 -25.52 -17.71
C PRO A 285 -20.08 -24.40 -18.70
N THR A 286 -20.87 -23.33 -18.63
CA THR A 286 -20.72 -22.10 -19.41
C THR A 286 -20.23 -20.99 -18.50
N PHE A 287 -19.19 -20.27 -18.91
CA PHE A 287 -18.68 -19.13 -18.17
C PHE A 287 -19.55 -17.89 -18.41
N ASP A 288 -20.13 -17.35 -17.34
CA ASP A 288 -20.82 -16.06 -17.35
C ASP A 288 -19.87 -15.01 -16.75
N GLU A 289 -19.21 -14.28 -17.64
CA GLU A 289 -18.22 -13.26 -17.29
C GLU A 289 -18.83 -12.15 -16.40
N ALA A 290 -20.06 -11.73 -16.68
CA ALA A 290 -20.72 -10.65 -15.93
C ALA A 290 -21.17 -11.11 -14.54
N ALA A 291 -21.62 -12.36 -14.39
CA ALA A 291 -21.91 -12.93 -13.08
C ALA A 291 -20.63 -13.11 -12.24
N PHE A 292 -19.56 -13.65 -12.86
CA PHE A 292 -18.28 -13.84 -12.18
C PHE A 292 -17.67 -12.50 -11.74
N ALA A 293 -17.69 -11.50 -12.63
CA ALA A 293 -17.22 -10.15 -12.35
C ALA A 293 -17.92 -9.53 -11.12
N ARG A 294 -19.26 -9.64 -11.06
CA ARG A 294 -20.04 -9.14 -9.92
C ARG A 294 -19.75 -9.90 -8.63
N ALA A 295 -19.67 -11.22 -8.68
CA ALA A 295 -19.35 -12.04 -7.51
C ALA A 295 -17.94 -11.75 -6.97
N LEU A 296 -16.98 -11.49 -7.85
CA LEU A 296 -15.63 -11.08 -7.46
C LEU A 296 -15.62 -9.68 -6.84
N ASP A 297 -16.37 -8.72 -7.41
CA ASP A 297 -16.53 -7.40 -6.80
C ASP A 297 -17.20 -7.46 -5.42
N GLU A 298 -18.20 -8.32 -5.25
CA GLU A 298 -18.87 -8.57 -3.96
C GLU A 298 -17.91 -9.20 -2.95
N LEU A 299 -17.14 -10.23 -3.35
CA LEU A 299 -16.11 -10.85 -2.52
C LEU A 299 -15.08 -9.81 -2.04
N LEU A 300 -14.58 -8.97 -2.95
CA LEU A 300 -13.58 -7.95 -2.64
C LEU A 300 -14.18 -6.77 -1.85
N ALA A 301 -15.49 -6.57 -1.90
CA ALA A 301 -16.18 -5.55 -1.11
C ALA A 301 -16.54 -6.03 0.32
N GLU A 302 -16.26 -7.29 0.66
CA GLU A 302 -16.59 -7.82 1.99
C GLU A 302 -15.85 -7.03 3.10
N PRO A 303 -16.53 -6.62 4.19
CA PRO A 303 -15.93 -5.75 5.22
C PRO A 303 -14.67 -6.33 5.89
N VAL A 304 -14.53 -7.65 5.94
CA VAL A 304 -13.33 -8.30 6.48
C VAL A 304 -12.09 -8.04 5.60
N VAL A 305 -12.26 -7.99 4.29
CA VAL A 305 -11.20 -7.68 3.31
C VAL A 305 -10.65 -6.29 3.59
N ALA A 306 -11.57 -5.34 3.79
CA ALA A 306 -11.27 -3.97 4.14
C ALA A 306 -10.50 -3.87 5.46
N ARG A 307 -11.09 -4.45 6.51
CA ARG A 307 -10.54 -4.41 7.86
C ARG A 307 -9.16 -5.07 7.97
N GLU A 308 -8.92 -6.17 7.28
CA GLU A 308 -7.63 -6.85 7.35
C GLU A 308 -6.56 -6.15 6.49
N ALA A 309 -6.94 -5.59 5.34
CA ALA A 309 -6.07 -4.73 4.53
C ALA A 309 -5.61 -3.49 5.30
N ALA A 310 -6.56 -2.80 5.93
CA ALA A 310 -6.34 -1.71 6.86
C ALA A 310 -5.25 -2.00 7.88
N ALA A 311 -5.45 -3.11 8.58
CA ALA A 311 -4.65 -3.51 9.71
C ALA A 311 -3.25 -3.92 9.25
N LEU A 312 -3.16 -4.64 8.12
CA LEU A 312 -1.89 -5.01 7.50
C LEU A 312 -1.07 -3.78 7.12
N VAL A 313 -1.66 -2.86 6.35
CA VAL A 313 -0.98 -1.63 5.91
C VAL A 313 -0.52 -0.79 7.10
N GLY A 314 -1.40 -0.57 8.09
CA GLY A 314 -1.06 0.18 9.29
C GLY A 314 -0.08 -0.54 10.22
N ALA A 315 -0.05 -1.87 10.24
CA ALA A 315 0.95 -2.65 10.98
C ALA A 315 2.31 -2.52 10.31
N LEU A 316 2.38 -2.75 8.99
CA LEU A 316 3.60 -2.61 8.20
C LEU A 316 4.21 -1.21 8.31
N ALA A 317 3.39 -0.16 8.20
CA ALA A 317 3.87 1.22 8.35
C ALA A 317 4.46 1.51 9.75
N ARG A 318 4.10 0.73 10.76
CA ARG A 318 4.63 0.84 12.12
C ARG A 318 5.85 -0.05 12.39
N GLU A 319 6.18 -0.97 11.48
CA GLU A 319 7.35 -1.81 11.63
C GLU A 319 8.62 -0.94 11.57
N PRO A 320 9.54 -1.06 12.56
CA PRO A 320 10.72 -0.20 12.66
C PRO A 320 11.59 -0.21 11.40
N ASP A 321 11.77 -1.39 10.80
CA ASP A 321 12.55 -1.52 9.57
C ASP A 321 11.88 -0.79 8.42
N VAL A 322 10.56 -0.93 8.23
CA VAL A 322 9.81 -0.19 7.20
C VAL A 322 9.99 1.32 7.38
N ARG A 323 9.86 1.82 8.61
CA ARG A 323 10.08 3.24 8.92
C ARG A 323 11.51 3.69 8.60
N ALA A 324 12.51 2.90 8.95
CA ALA A 324 13.91 3.20 8.62
C ALA A 324 14.16 3.19 7.10
N HIS A 325 13.44 2.38 6.33
CA HIS A 325 13.52 2.40 4.86
C HIS A 325 12.86 3.67 4.28
N VAL A 326 11.69 4.04 4.78
CA VAL A 326 10.99 5.29 4.39
C VAL A 326 11.85 6.51 4.74
N GLU A 327 12.44 6.55 5.93
CA GLU A 327 13.32 7.63 6.35
C GLU A 327 14.57 7.76 5.44
N ARG A 328 15.23 6.64 5.12
CA ARG A 328 16.37 6.64 4.17
C ARG A 328 15.98 7.14 2.79
N LEU A 329 14.82 6.72 2.30
CA LEU A 329 14.29 7.16 1.01
C LEU A 329 14.08 8.69 0.98
N VAL A 330 13.44 9.21 2.01
CA VAL A 330 13.17 10.64 2.15
C VAL A 330 14.44 11.45 2.40
N ALA A 331 15.39 10.93 3.17
CA ALA A 331 16.69 11.56 3.38
C ALA A 331 17.47 11.69 2.06
N SER A 332 17.47 10.64 1.24
CA SER A 332 18.02 10.68 -0.12
C SER A 332 17.36 11.80 -0.94
N PHE A 333 16.03 11.83 -0.99
CA PHE A 333 15.27 12.86 -1.72
C PHE A 333 15.60 14.30 -1.25
N THR A 334 15.54 14.56 0.06
CA THR A 334 15.75 15.91 0.62
C THR A 334 17.21 16.40 0.53
N SER A 335 18.16 15.46 0.39
CA SER A 335 19.57 15.77 0.18
C SER A 335 19.90 16.25 -1.25
N ARG A 336 19.01 16.02 -2.22
CA ARG A 336 19.25 16.34 -3.64
C ARG A 336 19.26 17.85 -3.91
N PRO A 337 19.99 18.31 -4.94
CA PRO A 337 19.98 19.73 -5.33
C PRO A 337 18.62 20.24 -5.82
N SER A 338 17.82 19.38 -6.45
CA SER A 338 16.48 19.74 -6.98
C SER A 338 15.47 20.07 -5.88
N PHE A 339 15.63 19.46 -4.69
CA PHE A 339 14.74 19.65 -3.54
C PHE A 339 14.65 21.12 -3.13
N GLU A 340 15.75 21.85 -3.20
CA GLU A 340 15.79 23.27 -2.85
C GLU A 340 14.89 24.10 -3.79
N GLY A 341 14.93 23.83 -5.09
CA GLY A 341 14.08 24.50 -6.07
C GLY A 341 12.60 24.21 -5.88
N LEU A 342 12.26 22.97 -5.51
CA LEU A 342 10.89 22.57 -5.18
C LEU A 342 10.40 23.28 -3.91
N LEU A 343 11.24 23.36 -2.87
CA LEU A 343 10.90 24.06 -1.63
C LEU A 343 10.68 25.56 -1.90
N LEU A 344 11.54 26.22 -2.68
CA LEU A 344 11.35 27.62 -3.05
C LEU A 344 10.05 27.83 -3.83
N THR A 345 9.67 26.89 -4.69
CA THR A 345 8.42 26.93 -5.47
C THR A 345 7.19 26.79 -4.57
N ALA A 346 7.21 25.85 -3.60
CA ALA A 346 6.14 25.72 -2.60
C ALA A 346 5.96 27.03 -1.81
N LEU A 347 7.06 27.76 -1.63
CA LEU A 347 7.13 29.02 -0.93
C LEU A 347 6.82 30.25 -1.77
N ASP A 348 6.34 30.18 -3.03
CA ASP A 348 6.02 31.35 -3.88
C ASP A 348 4.57 31.85 -3.85
#